data_AF-A0A7V9ZVW9-F1
#
_entry.id   AF-A0A7V9ZVW9-F1
#
_cell.length_a   1.000
_cell.length_b   1.000
_cell.length_c   1.000
_cell.angle_alpha   90.00
_cell.angle_beta   90.00
_cell.angle_gamma   90.00
#
_symmetry.space_group_name_H-M   'P 1'
#
loop_
_entity.id
_entity.type
_entity.pdbx_description
1 polymer ?
#
loop_
_entity_poly.entity_id
_entity_poly.type
_entity_poly.pdbx_seq_one_letter_code
_entity_poly.pdbx_strand_id
1 'polypeptide(L)' 'MSAMRPLSEAECYARCYGWRGGDDAVKVLRSAAIEPDPRLDPSEAGERLRRLLELRLDAREPEAA' A
#
# COMPACT_ATOMS: atom_id res chain seq x y z
N MET A 1 29.30 28.02 19.49
CA MET A 1 28.30 26.97 19.16
C MET A 1 29.08 25.70 18.86
N SER A 2 29.02 24.69 19.73
CA SER A 2 29.73 23.43 19.48
C SER A 2 29.01 22.65 18.38
N ALA A 3 29.75 22.21 17.36
CA ALA A 3 29.20 21.35 16.31
C ALA A 3 28.80 20.00 16.92
N MET A 4 27.52 19.63 16.76
CA MET A 4 27.07 18.29 17.12
C MET A 4 27.67 17.28 16.15
N ARG A 5 28.04 16.10 16.66
CA ARG A 5 28.52 14.99 15.83
C ARG A 5 27.44 14.60 14.80
N PRO A 6 27.78 14.35 13.53
CA PRO A 6 26.84 13.81 12.55
C PRO A 6 26.36 12.41 12.97
N LEU A 7 25.06 12.16 12.80
CA LEU A 7 24.44 10.86 13.04
C LEU A 7 24.72 9.94 11.84
N SER A 8 24.92 8.66 12.11
CA SER A 8 24.86 7.61 11.10
C SER A 8 23.44 7.40 10.59
N GLU A 9 23.30 6.76 9.44
CA GLU A 9 21.99 6.44 8.85
C GLU A 9 21.11 5.60 9.79
N ALA A 10 21.70 4.62 10.48
CA ALA A 10 21.01 3.80 11.47
C ALA A 10 20.49 4.65 12.65
N GLU A 11 21.28 5.62 13.11
CA GLU A 11 20.88 6.54 14.18
C GLU A 11 19.78 7.52 13.71
N CYS A 12 19.83 7.97 12.45
CA CYS A 12 18.75 8.72 11.84
C CYS A 12 17.46 7.90 11.76
N TYR A 13 17.55 6.66 11.31
CA TYR A 13 16.39 5.76 11.19
C TYR A 13 15.78 5.47 12.56
N ALA A 14 16.59 5.14 13.56
CA ALA A 14 16.12 4.93 14.93
C ALA A 14 15.54 6.20 15.57
N ARG A 15 16.01 7.39 15.19
CA ARG A 15 15.44 8.64 15.69
C ARG A 15 14.10 8.99 15.04
N CYS A 16 13.95 8.74 13.74
CA CYS A 16 12.73 9.03 13.00
C CYS A 16 11.65 7.97 13.20
N TYR A 17 12.05 6.71 13.36
CA TYR A 17 11.14 5.56 13.33
C TYR A 17 11.35 4.57 14.49
N GLY A 18 12.43 4.72 15.28
CA GLY A 18 12.67 3.93 16.49
C GLY A 18 11.77 4.40 17.62
N TRP A 19 10.53 3.94 17.57
CA TRP A 19 9.51 4.11 18.60
C TRP A 19 10.06 3.70 19.98
N ARG A 20 10.16 4.65 20.93
CA ARG A 20 10.62 4.40 22.32
C ARG A 20 9.50 3.95 23.27
N GLY A 21 8.45 3.32 22.74
CA GLY A 21 7.22 3.03 23.50
C GLY A 21 6.86 1.56 23.54
N GLY A 22 7.56 0.79 24.37
CA GLY A 22 7.01 -0.35 25.12
C GLY A 22 6.54 -1.62 24.40
N ASP A 23 6.22 -1.60 23.11
CA ASP A 23 5.78 -2.77 22.35
C ASP A 23 6.40 -2.73 20.95
N ASP A 24 7.37 -3.61 20.70
CA ASP A 24 8.01 -3.85 19.39
C ASP A 24 7.10 -4.71 18.49
N ALA A 25 5.80 -4.43 18.50
CA ALA A 25 4.78 -5.23 17.81
C ALA A 25 3.86 -4.34 16.99
N VAL A 26 3.76 -4.64 15.69
CA VAL A 26 2.76 -4.04 14.81
C VAL A 26 1.37 -4.40 15.33
N LYS A 27 0.63 -3.40 15.83
CA LYS A 27 -0.75 -3.60 16.29
C LYS A 27 -1.69 -3.52 15.09
N VAL A 28 -2.21 -4.67 14.66
CA VAL A 28 -3.29 -4.74 13.67
C VAL A 28 -4.59 -4.35 14.37
N LEU A 29 -5.01 -3.10 14.20
CA LEU A 29 -6.32 -2.64 14.67
C LEU A 29 -7.38 -3.17 13.70
N ARG A 30 -8.22 -4.11 14.15
CA ARG A 30 -9.45 -4.44 13.44
C ARG A 30 -10.37 -3.23 13.54
N SER A 31 -10.61 -2.55 12.43
CA SER A 31 -11.60 -1.48 12.37
C SER A 31 -12.94 -2.05 12.79
N ALA A 32 -13.54 -1.49 13.86
CA ALA A 32 -14.85 -1.92 14.37
C ALA A 32 -16.00 -1.71 13.36
N ALA A 33 -15.73 -1.03 12.25
CA ALA A 33 -16.52 -1.06 11.04
C ALA A 33 -15.75 -1.83 9.98
N ILE A 34 -16.19 -3.05 9.67
CA ILE A 34 -15.93 -3.61 8.35
C ILE A 34 -16.88 -2.83 7.44
N GLU A 35 -16.45 -1.67 6.96
CA GLU A 35 -17.09 -1.10 5.78
C GLU A 35 -16.93 -2.14 4.67
N PRO A 36 -18.00 -2.49 3.95
CA PRO A 36 -17.90 -3.42 2.83
C PRO A 36 -16.84 -2.87 1.87
N ASP A 37 -15.76 -3.61 1.65
CA ASP A 37 -14.68 -3.19 0.76
C ASP A 37 -15.30 -3.02 -0.64
N PRO A 38 -15.35 -1.79 -1.19
CA PRO A 38 -15.96 -1.54 -2.50
C PRO A 38 -15.22 -2.28 -3.63
N ARG A 39 -14.02 -2.83 -3.35
CA ARG A 39 -13.28 -3.70 -4.28
C ARG A 39 -13.80 -5.14 -4.30
N LEU A 40 -14.47 -5.59 -3.23
CA LEU A 40 -15.00 -6.95 -3.09
C LEU A 40 -16.43 -7.07 -3.64
N ASP A 41 -17.14 -5.96 -3.79
CA ASP A 41 -18.44 -5.91 -4.47
C ASP A 41 -18.26 -5.30 -5.87
N PRO A 42 -18.03 -6.11 -6.91
CA PRO A 42 -17.99 -5.60 -8.27
C PRO A 42 -19.38 -5.08 -8.62
N SER A 43 -19.56 -3.77 -8.51
CA SER A 43 -20.74 -3.10 -9.04
C SER A 43 -20.99 -3.56 -10.47
N GLU A 44 -22.26 -3.62 -10.89
CA GLU A 44 -22.63 -4.01 -12.25
C GLU A 44 -21.87 -3.18 -13.32
N ALA A 45 -21.58 -1.92 -13.02
CA ALA A 45 -20.74 -1.05 -13.84
C ALA A 45 -19.28 -1.50 -13.91
N GLY A 46 -18.69 -1.90 -12.79
CA GLY A 46 -17.32 -2.44 -12.74
C GLY A 46 -17.18 -3.75 -13.48
N GLU A 47 -18.15 -4.65 -13.31
CA GLU A 47 -18.21 -5.92 -14.03
C GLU A 47 -18.37 -5.71 -15.56
N ARG A 48 -19.18 -4.73 -15.96
CA ARG A 48 -19.29 -4.31 -17.37
C ARG A 48 -17.97 -3.78 -17.93
N LEU A 49 -17.24 -2.97 -17.16
CA LEU A 49 -15.93 -2.45 -17.56
C LEU A 49 -14.88 -3.56 -17.66
N ARG A 50 -14.88 -4.53 -16.74
CA ARG A 50 -13.99 -5.70 -16.78
C ARG A 50 -14.15 -6.48 -18.10
N ARG A 51 -15.39 -6.80 -18.48
CA ARG A 51 -15.68 -7.52 -19.74
C ARG A 51 -15.24 -6.76 -20.98
N LEU A 52 -15.42 -5.43 -21.00
CA LEU A 52 -14.96 -4.61 -22.12
C LEU A 52 -13.43 -4.60 -22.23
N LEU A 53 -12.73 -4.57 -21.10
CA LEU A 53 -11.27 -4.65 -21.07
C LEU A 53 -10.78 -6.00 -21.63
N GLU A 54 -11.39 -7.10 -21.18
CA GLU A 54 -11.03 -8.47 -21.61
C GLU A 54 -11.16 -8.63 -23.13
N LEU A 55 -12.27 -8.18 -23.71
CA LEU A 55 -12.45 -8.17 -25.16
C LEU A 55 -11.36 -7.41 -25.91
N ARG A 56 -10.83 -6.33 -25.34
CA ARG A 56 -9.75 -5.54 -25.96
C ARG A 56 -8.38 -6.17 -25.78
N LEU A 57 -8.15 -6.89 -24.68
CA LEU A 57 -6.93 -7.66 -24.48
C LEU A 57 -6.85 -8.83 -25.47
N ASP A 58 -7.96 -9.55 -25.68
CA ASP A 58 -8.02 -10.65 -26.65
C ASP A 58 -7.82 -10.17 -28.09
N ALA A 59 -8.30 -8.96 -28.40
CA ALA A 59 -8.14 -8.34 -29.72
C ALA A 59 -6.78 -7.65 -29.92
N ARG A 60 -5.90 -7.64 -28.91
CA ARG A 60 -4.60 -6.98 -29.00
C ARG A 60 -3.62 -7.88 -29.73
N GLU A 61 -3.08 -7.40 -30.85
CA GLU A 61 -1.94 -8.03 -31.53
C GLU A 61 -0.74 -8.12 -30.57
N PRO A 62 0.04 -9.22 -30.58
CA PRO A 62 1.20 -9.35 -29.72
C PRO A 62 2.16 -8.18 -29.98
N GLU A 63 2.66 -7.55 -28.91
CA GLU A 63 3.74 -6.58 -29.04
C GLU A 63 4.92 -7.24 -29.74
N ALA A 64 5.36 -6.67 -30.86
CA ALA A 64 6.52 -7.13 -31.59
C ALA A 64 7.74 -7.04 -30.65
N ALA A 65 8.22 -8.21 -30.25
CA ALA A 65 9.40 -8.39 -29.41
C ALA A 65 10.70 -8.01 -30.14
#